data_AF-A0A5J9T6U6-F1
#
_entry.id   AF-A0A5J9T6U6-F1
#
_cell.length_a   1.000
_cell.length_b   1.000
_cell.length_c   1.000
_cell.angle_alpha   90.00
_cell.angle_beta   90.00
_cell.angle_gamma   90.00
#
_symmetry.space_group_name_H-M   'P 1'
#
loop_
_entity.id
_entity.type
_entity.pdbx_description
1 polymer ?
#
loop_
_entity_poly.entity_id
_entity_poly.type
_entity_poly.pdbx_seq_one_letter_code
_entity_poly.pdbx_strand_id
1 'polypeptide(L)'
;MAPVLSTVAIKAAVDGNLRLLKKMTSRTDLREAKGPGGWTVLHFAAARGHLNVCKFLVESRLDVNCATADGETPIAHAAAAGAVSLLRYLVDHGGRPGTPNSMGRTPLHNAAQNGHTEAVILLLSEGVDVDPIINSRNGGKPPIMAAGKGHDQAVKVLLDHGADPNRVVHGMFSPILMACYAGSLKCMKALVEGGADVKSRSPYGPSLLMKAVMDGSTSTVKFLVEAGADPNIFYEFGENPIMCAACDGRRDLVEILFPHTKPIASVPNWSVDGIITTAKFMPFKAMEASMEEHVLADAKPRGNEAFAKGDYLAATCLYKVKYKESANAFVEALKLDPANDEIKTALRQCSCLIASICCYFSVIMDLEVIEALRCAARSEEQNP
;
A
#
# COMPACT_ATOMS: atom_id res chain seq x y z
N MET A 1 -6.48 32.67 -30.20
CA MET A 1 -5.39 31.87 -30.81
C MET A 1 -5.98 30.55 -31.27
N ALA A 2 -5.75 30.15 -32.52
CA ALA A 2 -6.14 28.81 -32.97
C ALA A 2 -5.32 27.77 -32.16
N PRO A 3 -5.94 26.67 -31.69
CA PRO A 3 -5.19 25.63 -30.99
C PRO A 3 -4.11 25.08 -31.93
N VAL A 4 -2.91 24.91 -31.39
CA VAL A 4 -1.79 24.29 -32.11
C VAL A 4 -2.26 22.92 -32.61
N LEU A 5 -1.91 22.55 -33.85
CA LEU A 5 -2.38 21.31 -34.48
C LEU A 5 -2.09 20.07 -33.61
N SER A 6 -0.98 20.07 -32.87
CA SER A 6 -0.64 19.05 -31.88
C SER A 6 -1.69 18.93 -30.76
N THR A 7 -2.17 20.05 -30.21
CA THR A 7 -3.21 20.09 -29.19
C THR A 7 -4.53 19.51 -29.71
N VAL A 8 -4.88 19.77 -30.97
CA VAL A 8 -6.08 19.20 -31.60
C VAL A 8 -5.95 17.69 -31.78
N ALA A 9 -4.77 17.21 -32.21
CA ALA A 9 -4.49 15.78 -32.34
C ALA A 9 -4.55 15.06 -30.97
N ILE A 10 -3.96 15.65 -29.93
CA ILE A 10 -4.03 15.14 -28.55
C ILE A 10 -5.48 15.09 -28.08
N LYS A 11 -6.26 16.17 -28.27
CA LYS A 11 -7.67 16.18 -27.88
C LYS A 11 -8.48 15.11 -28.62
N ALA A 12 -8.24 14.94 -29.93
CA ALA A 12 -8.88 13.89 -30.71
C ALA A 12 -8.54 12.49 -30.20
N ALA A 13 -7.29 12.26 -29.77
CA ALA A 13 -6.86 11.00 -29.17
C ALA A 13 -7.54 10.75 -27.82
N VAL A 14 -7.60 11.77 -26.95
CA VAL A 14 -8.31 11.70 -25.64
C VAL A 14 -9.80 11.41 -25.82
N ASP A 15 -10.44 12.01 -26.83
CA ASP A 15 -11.88 11.88 -27.08
C ASP A 15 -12.25 10.61 -27.86
N GLY A 16 -11.27 9.86 -28.35
CA GLY A 16 -11.54 8.71 -29.23
C GLY A 16 -12.01 9.11 -30.64
N ASN A 17 -11.81 10.37 -31.04
CA ASN A 17 -12.29 10.89 -32.32
C ASN A 17 -11.34 10.51 -33.49
N LEU A 18 -11.46 9.25 -33.93
CA LEU A 18 -10.66 8.70 -35.02
C LEU A 18 -10.80 9.49 -36.33
N ARG A 19 -12.00 10.02 -36.64
CA ARG A 19 -12.23 10.80 -37.86
C ARG A 19 -11.40 12.09 -37.86
N LEU A 20 -11.42 12.81 -36.74
CA LEU A 20 -10.61 14.02 -36.59
C LEU A 20 -9.12 13.68 -36.62
N LEU A 21 -8.70 12.63 -35.91
CA LEU A 21 -7.29 12.22 -35.89
C LEU A 21 -6.77 11.84 -37.28
N LYS A 22 -7.55 11.13 -38.10
CA LYS A 22 -7.24 10.84 -39.52
C LYS A 22 -7.16 12.10 -40.38
N LYS A 23 -7.93 13.15 -40.07
CA LYS A 23 -7.82 14.44 -40.75
C LYS A 23 -6.55 15.18 -40.35
N MET A 24 -6.03 14.94 -39.15
CA MET A 24 -4.83 15.59 -38.65
C MET A 24 -3.54 15.02 -39.26
N THR A 25 -3.52 13.75 -39.70
CA THR A 25 -2.31 13.15 -40.31
C THR A 25 -1.86 13.83 -41.60
N SER A 26 -2.77 14.48 -42.34
CA SER A 26 -2.39 15.27 -43.52
C SER A 26 -1.87 16.67 -43.18
N ARG A 27 -1.96 17.08 -41.92
CA ARG A 27 -1.67 18.46 -41.45
C ARG A 27 -0.54 18.52 -40.43
N THR A 28 -0.21 17.42 -39.77
CA THR A 28 0.84 17.34 -38.75
C THR A 28 1.36 15.92 -38.62
N ASP A 29 2.65 15.76 -38.32
CA ASP A 29 3.20 14.47 -37.91
C ASP A 29 2.74 14.14 -36.48
N LEU A 30 1.96 13.08 -36.33
CA LEU A 30 1.43 12.64 -35.04
C LEU A 30 2.53 12.22 -34.05
N ARG A 31 3.74 11.90 -34.53
CA ARG A 31 4.91 11.59 -33.69
C ARG A 31 5.43 12.81 -32.93
N GLU A 32 5.26 13.99 -33.52
CA GLU A 32 5.66 15.27 -32.93
C GLU A 32 4.54 15.88 -32.06
N ALA A 33 3.32 15.34 -32.12
CA ALA A 33 2.21 15.73 -31.25
C ALA A 33 2.40 15.17 -29.83
N LYS A 34 3.28 15.80 -29.06
CA LYS A 34 3.59 15.46 -27.66
C LYS A 34 2.95 16.45 -26.69
N GLY A 35 2.38 15.93 -25.62
CA GLY A 35 1.95 16.67 -24.45
C GLY A 35 3.08 16.86 -23.44
N PRO A 36 2.77 17.49 -22.29
CA PRO A 36 3.72 17.65 -21.19
C PRO A 36 4.33 16.31 -20.75
N GLY A 37 5.58 16.33 -20.30
CA GLY A 37 6.25 15.12 -19.77
C GLY A 37 6.48 14.03 -20.82
N GLY A 38 6.51 14.35 -22.11
CA GLY A 38 6.77 13.38 -23.19
C GLY A 38 5.58 12.51 -23.59
N TRP A 39 4.37 12.82 -23.10
CA TRP A 39 3.16 12.06 -23.45
C TRP A 39 2.87 12.13 -24.95
N THR A 40 2.83 10.99 -25.63
CA THR A 40 2.42 10.92 -27.04
C THR A 40 0.90 10.79 -27.17
N VAL A 41 0.34 11.06 -28.36
CA VAL A 41 -1.07 10.78 -28.66
C VAL A 41 -1.48 9.33 -28.37
N LEU A 42 -0.56 8.37 -28.46
CA LEU A 42 -0.81 6.96 -28.15
C LEU A 42 -1.02 6.74 -26.64
N HIS A 43 -0.24 7.40 -25.77
CA HIS A 43 -0.47 7.35 -24.31
C HIS A 43 -1.86 7.88 -23.95
N PHE A 44 -2.25 9.03 -24.51
CA PHE A 44 -3.56 9.63 -24.24
C PHE A 44 -4.73 8.74 -24.68
N ALA A 45 -4.62 8.13 -25.86
CA ALA A 45 -5.63 7.19 -26.35
C ALA A 45 -5.68 5.91 -25.50
N ALA A 46 -4.51 5.39 -25.10
CA ALA A 46 -4.41 4.17 -24.31
C ALA A 46 -4.95 4.34 -22.88
N ALA A 47 -4.67 5.48 -22.24
CA ALA A 47 -5.22 5.82 -20.93
C ALA A 47 -6.75 5.93 -20.90
N ARG A 48 -7.38 6.08 -22.08
CA ARG A 48 -8.83 6.11 -22.25
C ARG A 48 -9.40 4.82 -22.85
N GLY A 49 -8.55 3.83 -23.15
CA GLY A 49 -8.97 2.55 -23.73
C GLY A 49 -9.50 2.63 -25.17
N HIS A 50 -9.18 3.69 -25.92
CA HIS A 50 -9.72 3.90 -27.27
C HIS A 50 -9.04 3.00 -28.30
N LEU A 51 -9.48 1.74 -28.39
CA LEU A 51 -8.87 0.71 -29.24
C LEU A 51 -8.70 1.16 -30.69
N ASN A 52 -9.76 1.64 -31.35
CA ASN A 52 -9.70 2.00 -32.77
C ASN A 52 -8.74 3.17 -33.05
N VAL A 53 -8.59 4.09 -32.10
CA VAL A 53 -7.61 5.17 -32.19
C VAL A 53 -6.19 4.61 -32.04
N CYS A 54 -5.96 3.75 -31.05
CA CYS A 54 -4.65 3.14 -30.84
C CYS A 54 -4.22 2.27 -32.02
N LYS A 55 -5.15 1.49 -32.61
CA LYS A 55 -4.89 0.70 -33.83
C LYS A 55 -4.36 1.59 -34.95
N PHE A 56 -5.11 2.65 -35.25
CA PHE A 56 -4.72 3.62 -36.28
C PHE A 56 -3.36 4.27 -36.00
N LEU A 57 -3.07 4.61 -34.75
CA LEU A 57 -1.79 5.22 -34.36
C LEU A 57 -0.61 4.25 -34.55
N VAL A 58 -0.76 2.98 -34.15
CA VAL A 58 0.26 1.94 -34.36
C VAL A 58 0.46 1.65 -35.85
N GLU A 59 -0.62 1.54 -36.63
CA GLU A 59 -0.57 1.41 -38.10
C GLU A 59 0.10 2.62 -38.77
N SER A 60 -0.04 3.81 -38.18
CA SER A 60 0.65 5.04 -38.59
C SER A 60 2.11 5.09 -38.14
N ARG A 61 2.69 3.95 -37.72
CA ARG A 61 4.09 3.78 -37.32
C ARG A 61 4.49 4.68 -36.14
N LEU A 62 3.60 4.89 -35.18
CA LEU A 62 4.01 5.37 -33.86
C LEU A 62 4.63 4.21 -33.09
N ASP A 63 5.67 4.50 -32.31
CA ASP A 63 6.32 3.49 -31.47
C ASP A 63 5.36 3.02 -30.37
N VAL A 64 5.02 1.73 -30.38
CA VAL A 64 4.16 1.08 -29.39
C VAL A 64 4.79 1.06 -27.99
N ASN A 65 6.12 1.14 -27.92
CA ASN A 65 6.91 1.16 -26.69
C ASN A 65 7.39 2.58 -26.34
N CYS A 66 6.79 3.62 -26.93
CA CYS A 66 7.13 5.00 -26.58
C CYS A 66 6.97 5.20 -25.07
N ALA A 67 7.88 5.96 -24.47
CA ALA A 67 7.88 6.20 -23.03
C ALA A 67 7.73 7.69 -22.71
N THR A 68 7.02 8.00 -21.64
CA THR A 68 7.01 9.35 -21.05
C THR A 68 8.35 9.64 -20.35
N ALA A 69 8.52 10.86 -19.84
CA ALA A 69 9.68 11.24 -19.03
C ALA A 69 9.84 10.35 -17.78
N ASP A 70 8.74 9.82 -17.24
CA ASP A 70 8.74 8.92 -16.09
C ASP A 70 8.90 7.44 -16.50
N GLY A 71 9.04 7.14 -17.79
CA GLY A 71 9.13 5.77 -18.30
C GLY A 71 7.79 5.04 -18.41
N GLU A 72 6.65 5.74 -18.31
CA GLU A 72 5.34 5.12 -18.51
C GLU A 72 5.13 4.79 -19.98
N THR A 73 4.50 3.64 -20.27
CA THR A 73 4.24 3.15 -21.63
C THR A 73 2.75 3.12 -21.96
N PRO A 74 2.35 3.09 -23.25
CA PRO A 74 0.94 2.90 -23.63
C PRO A 74 0.30 1.66 -23.02
N ILE A 75 1.05 0.55 -22.91
CA ILE A 75 0.59 -0.68 -22.25
C ILE A 75 0.32 -0.43 -20.77
N ALA A 76 1.19 0.29 -20.05
CA ALA A 76 0.98 0.61 -18.64
C ALA A 76 -0.34 1.38 -18.42
N HIS A 77 -0.68 2.29 -19.33
CA HIS A 77 -1.96 3.02 -19.31
C HIS A 77 -3.16 2.16 -19.73
N ALA A 78 -3.01 1.28 -20.73
CA ALA A 78 -4.07 0.35 -21.11
C ALA A 78 -4.40 -0.64 -19.97
N ALA A 79 -3.38 -1.11 -19.25
CA ALA A 79 -3.52 -1.93 -18.05
C ALA A 79 -4.19 -1.15 -16.91
N ALA A 80 -3.78 0.10 -16.67
CA ALA A 80 -4.41 0.97 -15.68
C ALA A 80 -5.88 1.28 -15.98
N ALA A 81 -6.26 1.31 -17.26
CA ALA A 81 -7.64 1.54 -17.69
C ALA A 81 -8.48 0.24 -17.77
N GLY A 82 -7.88 -0.94 -17.59
CA GLY A 82 -8.55 -2.23 -17.76
C GLY A 82 -8.98 -2.52 -19.21
N ALA A 83 -8.35 -1.86 -20.19
CA ALA A 83 -8.72 -1.97 -21.60
C ALA A 83 -8.13 -3.23 -22.23
N VAL A 84 -8.64 -4.42 -21.84
CA VAL A 84 -8.07 -5.74 -22.20
C VAL A 84 -7.87 -5.92 -23.71
N SER A 85 -8.85 -5.55 -24.54
CA SER A 85 -8.74 -5.67 -25.99
C SER A 85 -7.64 -4.79 -26.58
N LEU A 86 -7.40 -3.61 -25.97
CA LEU A 86 -6.29 -2.74 -26.34
C LEU A 86 -4.97 -3.31 -25.84
N LEU A 87 -4.94 -3.79 -24.60
CA LEU A 87 -3.76 -4.40 -24.01
C LEU A 87 -3.26 -5.57 -24.86
N ARG A 88 -4.16 -6.49 -25.25
CA ARG A 88 -3.91 -7.59 -26.20
C ARG A 88 -3.34 -7.06 -27.50
N TYR A 89 -4.01 -6.09 -28.12
CA TYR A 89 -3.57 -5.51 -29.39
C TYR A 89 -2.15 -4.93 -29.30
N LEU A 90 -1.83 -4.17 -28.24
CA LEU A 90 -0.50 -3.58 -28.07
C LEU A 90 0.58 -4.66 -27.91
N VAL A 91 0.30 -5.73 -27.16
CA VAL A 91 1.21 -6.88 -27.02
C VAL A 91 1.43 -7.57 -28.36
N ASP A 92 0.35 -7.89 -29.09
CA ASP A 92 0.42 -8.56 -30.40
C ASP A 92 1.22 -7.74 -31.45
N HIS A 93 1.37 -6.44 -31.23
CA HIS A 93 2.11 -5.51 -32.11
C HIS A 93 3.47 -5.11 -31.55
N GLY A 94 4.07 -5.95 -30.69
CA GLY A 94 5.44 -5.80 -30.20
C GLY A 94 5.59 -4.92 -28.97
N GLY A 95 4.50 -4.61 -28.29
CA GLY A 95 4.51 -3.95 -27.00
C GLY A 95 5.05 -4.86 -25.89
N ARG A 96 5.80 -4.29 -24.94
CA ARG A 96 6.48 -5.04 -23.87
C ARG A 96 5.71 -4.98 -22.54
N PRO A 97 4.94 -6.01 -22.16
CA PRO A 97 4.03 -5.98 -21.00
C PRO A 97 4.73 -5.92 -19.64
N GLY A 98 6.02 -6.29 -19.58
CA GLY A 98 6.81 -6.26 -18.35
C GLY A 98 7.65 -5.01 -18.12
N THR A 99 7.64 -4.02 -19.04
CA THR A 99 8.53 -2.85 -18.93
C THR A 99 8.21 -2.02 -17.69
N PRO A 100 9.14 -1.88 -16.73
CA PRO A 100 8.95 -0.99 -15.59
C PRO A 100 9.20 0.46 -15.99
N ASN A 101 8.51 1.38 -15.32
CA ASN A 101 8.81 2.81 -15.38
C ASN A 101 10.07 3.17 -14.55
N SER A 102 10.43 4.45 -14.46
CA SER A 102 11.60 4.92 -13.71
C SER A 102 11.57 4.58 -12.20
N MET A 103 10.40 4.29 -11.65
CA MET A 103 10.19 3.88 -10.26
C MET A 103 10.11 2.36 -10.08
N GLY A 104 10.28 1.55 -11.13
CA GLY A 104 10.10 0.09 -11.05
C GLY A 104 8.64 -0.37 -11.18
N ARG A 105 7.70 0.55 -11.43
CA ARG A 105 6.27 0.23 -11.55
C ARG A 105 5.96 -0.38 -12.91
N THR A 106 5.39 -1.57 -12.92
CA THR A 106 5.02 -2.33 -14.12
C THR A 106 3.52 -2.20 -14.44
N PRO A 107 3.08 -2.53 -15.66
CA PRO A 107 1.66 -2.61 -16.00
C PRO A 107 0.84 -3.52 -15.07
N LEU A 108 1.45 -4.59 -14.53
CA LEU A 108 0.80 -5.50 -13.58
C LEU A 108 0.42 -4.78 -12.28
N HIS A 109 1.28 -3.89 -11.76
CA HIS A 109 0.94 -3.06 -10.61
C HIS A 109 -0.30 -2.18 -10.87
N ASN A 110 -0.40 -1.59 -12.06
CA ASN A 110 -1.54 -0.75 -12.44
C ASN A 110 -2.85 -1.55 -12.50
N ALA A 111 -2.82 -2.70 -13.19
CA ALA A 111 -3.99 -3.57 -13.30
C ALA A 111 -4.43 -4.12 -11.94
N ALA A 112 -3.49 -4.55 -11.10
CA ALA A 112 -3.75 -5.08 -9.76
C ALA A 112 -4.31 -4.00 -8.82
N GLN A 113 -3.70 -2.81 -8.79
CA GLN A 113 -4.16 -1.69 -7.96
C GLN A 113 -5.58 -1.23 -8.31
N ASN A 114 -5.96 -1.29 -9.59
CA ASN A 114 -7.29 -0.86 -10.06
C ASN A 114 -8.30 -2.02 -10.17
N GLY A 115 -7.91 -3.25 -9.83
CA GLY A 115 -8.81 -4.41 -9.79
C GLY A 115 -9.22 -4.94 -11.17
N HIS A 116 -8.44 -4.65 -12.21
CA HIS A 116 -8.71 -5.11 -13.58
C HIS A 116 -8.23 -6.55 -13.76
N THR A 117 -8.98 -7.50 -13.22
CA THR A 117 -8.63 -8.93 -13.14
C THR A 117 -8.26 -9.54 -14.50
N GLU A 118 -9.00 -9.23 -15.56
CA GLU A 118 -8.74 -9.75 -16.90
C GLU A 118 -7.45 -9.17 -17.50
N ALA A 119 -7.11 -7.93 -17.16
CA ALA A 119 -5.81 -7.36 -17.51
C ALA A 119 -4.67 -8.01 -16.71
N VAL A 120 -4.89 -8.33 -15.42
CA VAL A 120 -3.95 -9.11 -14.60
C VAL A 120 -3.70 -10.48 -15.22
N ILE A 121 -4.75 -11.23 -15.56
CA ILE A 121 -4.67 -12.55 -16.22
C ILE A 121 -3.88 -12.43 -17.53
N LEU A 122 -4.20 -11.45 -18.37
CA LEU A 122 -3.51 -11.25 -19.63
C LEU A 122 -2.01 -11.00 -19.40
N LEU A 123 -1.65 -10.07 -18.52
CA LEU A 123 -0.24 -9.74 -18.26
C LEU A 123 0.56 -10.94 -17.74
N LEU A 124 -0.01 -11.72 -16.82
CA LEU A 124 0.64 -12.92 -16.30
C LEU A 124 0.78 -14.00 -17.38
N SER A 125 -0.19 -14.13 -18.28
CA SER A 125 -0.11 -15.06 -19.42
C SER A 125 1.00 -14.71 -20.42
N GLU A 126 1.45 -13.45 -20.46
CA GLU A 126 2.60 -12.99 -21.26
C GLU A 126 3.95 -13.15 -20.53
N GLY A 127 3.98 -13.87 -19.40
CA GLY A 127 5.21 -14.14 -18.65
C GLY A 127 5.75 -12.95 -17.87
N VAL A 128 4.91 -11.95 -17.57
CA VAL A 128 5.28 -10.86 -16.65
C VAL A 128 5.48 -11.46 -15.27
N ASP A 129 6.57 -11.07 -14.60
CA ASP A 129 6.81 -11.42 -13.20
C ASP A 129 5.58 -11.08 -12.36
N VAL A 130 5.17 -12.00 -11.49
CA VAL A 130 4.00 -11.86 -10.62
C VAL A 130 4.29 -10.93 -9.44
N ASP A 131 5.57 -10.83 -9.04
CA ASP A 131 6.03 -10.12 -7.85
C ASP A 131 7.09 -9.01 -8.10
N PRO A 132 6.96 -8.18 -9.16
CA PRO A 132 7.92 -7.14 -9.46
C PRO A 132 7.98 -6.13 -8.31
N ILE A 133 9.18 -5.67 -7.99
CA ILE A 133 9.40 -4.72 -6.91
C ILE A 133 9.39 -3.29 -7.47
N ILE A 134 8.62 -2.42 -6.85
CA ILE A 134 8.71 -0.97 -7.08
C ILE A 134 9.85 -0.41 -6.22
N ASN A 135 10.78 0.31 -6.84
CA ASN A 135 11.94 0.93 -6.19
C ASN A 135 11.62 2.27 -5.48
N SER A 136 10.34 2.57 -5.29
CA SER A 136 9.84 3.85 -4.74
C SER A 136 9.31 3.69 -3.32
N ARG A 137 9.22 4.83 -2.60
CA ARG A 137 8.83 4.97 -1.18
C ARG A 137 7.43 4.41 -0.84
N ASN A 138 6.59 4.19 -1.85
CA ASN A 138 5.24 3.63 -1.75
C ASN A 138 5.16 2.23 -2.39
N GLY A 139 6.30 1.56 -2.53
CA GLY A 139 6.49 0.41 -3.40
C GLY A 139 5.88 -0.89 -2.89
N GLY A 140 4.57 -1.06 -3.08
CA GLY A 140 3.90 -2.33 -2.87
C GLY A 140 4.07 -3.26 -4.07
N LYS A 141 4.16 -4.57 -3.83
CA LYS A 141 4.01 -5.60 -4.87
C LYS A 141 2.55 -5.67 -5.36
N PRO A 142 2.26 -6.24 -6.55
CA PRO A 142 0.89 -6.33 -7.06
C PRO A 142 -0.13 -6.94 -6.08
N PRO A 143 0.17 -8.03 -5.35
CA PRO A 143 -0.77 -8.60 -4.37
C PRO A 143 -1.11 -7.64 -3.22
N ILE A 144 -0.11 -6.91 -2.73
CA ILE A 144 -0.25 -5.92 -1.64
C ILE A 144 -1.14 -4.77 -2.11
N MET A 145 -0.95 -4.29 -3.33
CA MET A 145 -1.76 -3.20 -3.91
C MET A 145 -3.21 -3.64 -4.13
N ALA A 146 -3.44 -4.82 -4.71
CA ALA A 146 -4.78 -5.37 -4.91
C ALA A 146 -5.50 -5.60 -3.57
N ALA A 147 -4.80 -6.17 -2.59
CA ALA A 147 -5.33 -6.40 -1.25
C ALA A 147 -5.70 -5.10 -0.53
N GLY A 148 -4.83 -4.09 -0.56
CA GLY A 148 -5.07 -2.76 0.03
C GLY A 148 -6.17 -1.94 -0.65
N LYS A 149 -6.61 -2.35 -1.85
CA LYS A 149 -7.77 -1.78 -2.55
C LYS A 149 -8.99 -2.70 -2.52
N GLY A 150 -8.90 -3.85 -1.85
CA GLY A 150 -10.01 -4.78 -1.68
C GLY A 150 -10.38 -5.59 -2.92
N HIS A 151 -9.47 -5.73 -3.90
CA HIS A 151 -9.72 -6.43 -5.16
C HIS A 151 -9.45 -7.95 -5.05
N ASP A 152 -10.41 -8.68 -4.48
CA ASP A 152 -10.26 -10.10 -4.13
C ASP A 152 -10.01 -11.02 -5.33
N GLN A 153 -10.63 -10.75 -6.48
CA GLN A 153 -10.41 -11.56 -7.69
C GLN A 153 -9.00 -11.38 -8.26
N ALA A 154 -8.49 -10.15 -8.27
CA ALA A 154 -7.10 -9.89 -8.67
C ALA A 154 -6.11 -10.55 -7.70
N VAL A 155 -6.38 -10.50 -6.39
CA VAL A 155 -5.57 -11.21 -5.38
C VAL A 155 -5.55 -12.72 -5.65
N LYS A 156 -6.70 -13.35 -5.91
CA LYS A 156 -6.78 -14.79 -6.22
C LYS A 156 -5.94 -15.15 -7.44
N VAL A 157 -6.11 -14.41 -8.55
CA VAL A 157 -5.34 -14.67 -9.77
C VAL A 157 -3.83 -14.54 -9.53
N LEU A 158 -3.40 -13.54 -8.76
CA LEU A 158 -1.98 -13.36 -8.43
C LEU A 158 -1.44 -14.56 -7.61
N LEU A 159 -2.20 -15.03 -6.62
CA LEU A 159 -1.83 -16.22 -5.83
C LEU A 159 -1.78 -17.49 -6.68
N ASP A 160 -2.75 -17.68 -7.58
CA ASP A 160 -2.79 -18.83 -8.50
C ASP A 160 -1.58 -18.86 -9.45
N HIS A 161 -0.95 -17.70 -9.71
CA HIS A 161 0.27 -17.56 -10.50
C HIS A 161 1.55 -17.52 -9.65
N GLY A 162 1.48 -17.93 -8.38
CA GLY A 162 2.64 -18.13 -7.52
C GLY A 162 3.10 -16.91 -6.74
N ALA A 163 2.28 -15.86 -6.62
CA ALA A 163 2.57 -14.77 -5.70
C ALA A 163 2.70 -15.27 -4.25
N ASP A 164 3.72 -14.81 -3.54
CA ASP A 164 3.92 -15.19 -2.14
C ASP A 164 2.95 -14.43 -1.21
N PRO A 165 1.98 -15.10 -0.56
CA PRO A 165 0.97 -14.46 0.27
C PRO A 165 1.54 -13.81 1.54
N ASN A 166 2.75 -14.20 1.94
CA ASN A 166 3.42 -13.76 3.17
C ASN A 166 4.51 -12.73 2.92
N ARG A 167 4.74 -12.36 1.65
CA ARG A 167 5.83 -11.45 1.32
C ARG A 167 5.55 -10.06 1.88
N VAL A 168 6.41 -9.62 2.78
CA VAL A 168 6.35 -8.27 3.36
C VAL A 168 7.14 -7.27 2.54
N VAL A 169 6.61 -6.06 2.43
CA VAL A 169 7.32 -4.87 1.95
C VAL A 169 7.72 -4.00 3.16
N HIS A 170 8.95 -3.49 3.15
CA HIS A 170 9.53 -2.69 4.25
C HIS A 170 9.38 -3.35 5.63
N GLY A 171 9.49 -4.69 5.69
CA GLY A 171 9.36 -5.47 6.93
C GLY A 171 8.01 -5.39 7.64
N MET A 172 7.00 -4.71 7.07
CA MET A 172 5.76 -4.34 7.77
C MET A 172 4.50 -4.65 6.97
N PHE A 173 4.51 -4.42 5.66
CA PHE A 173 3.29 -4.49 4.85
C PHE A 173 3.16 -5.86 4.20
N SER A 174 2.36 -6.75 4.80
CA SER A 174 1.92 -7.99 4.18
C SER A 174 0.61 -7.81 3.40
N PRO A 175 0.32 -8.64 2.39
CA PRO A 175 -0.96 -8.62 1.70
C PRO A 175 -2.17 -8.73 2.65
N ILE A 176 -2.10 -9.62 3.64
CA ILE A 176 -3.22 -9.85 4.57
C ILE A 176 -3.44 -8.67 5.51
N LEU A 177 -2.36 -8.01 5.93
CA LEU A 177 -2.44 -6.78 6.71
C LEU A 177 -3.13 -5.68 5.91
N MET A 178 -2.75 -5.49 4.64
CA MET A 178 -3.39 -4.49 3.78
C MET A 178 -4.87 -4.80 3.51
N ALA A 179 -5.22 -6.08 3.30
CA ALA A 179 -6.61 -6.50 3.17
C ALA A 179 -7.43 -6.21 4.45
N CYS A 180 -6.83 -6.42 5.62
CA CYS A 180 -7.45 -6.13 6.92
C CYS A 180 -7.68 -4.63 7.10
N TYR A 181 -6.69 -3.79 6.80
CA TYR A 181 -6.85 -2.33 6.86
C TYR A 181 -7.84 -1.78 5.84
N ALA A 182 -7.98 -2.44 4.68
CA ALA A 182 -9.01 -2.13 3.70
C ALA A 182 -10.40 -2.63 4.09
N GLY A 183 -10.54 -3.40 5.18
CA GLY A 183 -11.80 -4.02 5.60
C GLY A 183 -12.29 -5.12 4.65
N SER A 184 -11.44 -5.64 3.75
CA SER A 184 -11.84 -6.62 2.74
C SER A 184 -11.71 -8.05 3.26
N LEU A 185 -12.79 -8.55 3.87
CA LEU A 185 -12.88 -9.96 4.30
C LEU A 185 -12.68 -10.95 3.15
N LYS A 186 -13.11 -10.60 1.93
CA LYS A 186 -12.92 -11.45 0.75
C LYS A 186 -11.43 -11.61 0.38
N CYS A 187 -10.66 -10.51 0.40
CA CYS A 187 -9.22 -10.58 0.21
C CYS A 187 -8.54 -11.37 1.32
N MET A 188 -8.93 -11.15 2.57
CA MET A 188 -8.36 -11.89 3.70
C MET A 188 -8.60 -13.40 3.57
N LYS A 189 -9.82 -13.82 3.18
CA LYS A 189 -10.14 -15.23 2.92
C LYS A 189 -9.28 -15.80 1.80
N ALA A 190 -9.20 -15.12 0.66
CA ALA A 190 -8.39 -15.55 -0.47
C ALA A 190 -6.90 -15.71 -0.10
N LEU A 191 -6.38 -14.78 0.71
CA LEU A 191 -4.99 -14.81 1.18
C LEU A 191 -4.74 -15.98 2.14
N VAL A 192 -5.64 -16.23 3.09
CA VAL A 192 -5.52 -17.36 4.02
C VAL A 192 -5.66 -18.70 3.28
N GLU A 193 -6.58 -18.79 2.32
CA GLU A 193 -6.69 -19.95 1.40
C GLU A 193 -5.39 -20.17 0.61
N GLY A 194 -4.71 -19.09 0.21
CA GLY A 194 -3.40 -19.11 -0.44
C GLY A 194 -2.21 -19.38 0.50
N GLY A 195 -2.42 -19.50 1.82
CA GLY A 195 -1.36 -19.78 2.80
C GLY A 195 -0.81 -18.56 3.55
N ALA A 196 -1.54 -17.43 3.58
CA ALA A 196 -1.16 -16.28 4.40
C ALA A 196 -1.23 -16.58 5.90
N ASP A 197 -0.20 -16.13 6.64
CA ASP A 197 -0.13 -16.25 8.08
C ASP A 197 -0.97 -15.18 8.77
N VAL A 198 -2.07 -15.60 9.41
CA VAL A 198 -2.92 -14.74 10.23
C VAL A 198 -2.27 -14.28 11.52
N LYS A 199 -1.15 -14.90 11.91
CA LYS A 199 -0.33 -14.48 13.06
C LYS A 199 0.69 -13.42 12.68
N SER A 200 0.81 -13.08 11.38
CA SER A 200 1.66 -11.98 10.94
C SER A 200 1.22 -10.70 11.66
N ARG A 201 2.18 -10.08 12.36
CA ARG A 201 1.95 -8.91 13.20
C ARG A 201 2.73 -7.74 12.62
N SER A 202 2.05 -6.61 12.41
CA SER A 202 2.75 -5.35 12.23
C SER A 202 3.58 -5.07 13.49
N PRO A 203 4.88 -4.78 13.40
CA PRO A 203 5.70 -4.54 14.59
C PRO A 203 5.21 -3.36 15.45
N TYR A 204 4.35 -2.49 14.89
CA TYR A 204 3.81 -1.27 15.54
C TYR A 204 2.29 -1.17 15.51
N GLY A 205 1.62 -2.09 14.83
CA GLY A 205 0.19 -2.04 14.64
C GLY A 205 -0.54 -3.03 15.53
N PRO A 206 -1.87 -2.87 15.67
CA PRO A 206 -2.71 -3.90 16.25
C PRO A 206 -2.49 -5.22 15.50
N SER A 207 -2.64 -6.34 16.20
CA SER A 207 -2.80 -7.63 15.50
C SER A 207 -3.98 -7.54 14.53
N LEU A 208 -4.04 -8.39 13.51
CA LEU A 208 -5.19 -8.43 12.60
C LEU A 208 -6.51 -8.54 13.37
N LEU A 209 -6.50 -9.36 14.43
CA LEU A 209 -7.66 -9.56 15.30
C LEU A 209 -8.01 -8.29 16.09
N MET A 210 -7.03 -7.62 16.70
CA MET A 210 -7.27 -6.37 17.40
C MET A 210 -7.81 -5.29 16.45
N LYS A 211 -7.25 -5.18 15.23
CA LYS A 211 -7.75 -4.23 14.23
C LYS A 211 -9.22 -4.51 13.88
N ALA A 212 -9.56 -5.77 13.65
CA ALA A 212 -10.93 -6.18 13.34
C ALA A 212 -11.90 -5.90 14.51
N VAL A 213 -11.43 -6.04 15.76
CA VAL A 213 -12.19 -5.66 16.96
C VAL A 213 -12.41 -4.15 16.99
N MET A 214 -11.37 -3.33 16.86
CA MET A 214 -11.46 -1.86 16.84
C MET A 214 -12.44 -1.38 15.76
N ASP A 215 -12.44 -2.02 14.59
CA ASP A 215 -13.37 -1.72 13.49
C ASP A 215 -14.80 -2.18 13.74
N GLY A 216 -15.02 -3.09 14.69
CA GLY A 216 -16.34 -3.65 14.98
C GLY A 216 -16.79 -4.74 14.03
N SER A 217 -15.88 -5.28 13.23
CA SER A 217 -16.25 -6.25 12.20
C SER A 217 -16.40 -7.64 12.80
N THR A 218 -17.60 -7.98 13.27
CA THR A 218 -17.92 -9.32 13.79
C THR A 218 -17.56 -10.44 12.82
N SER A 219 -17.79 -10.22 11.52
CA SER A 219 -17.49 -11.22 10.48
C SER A 219 -15.99 -11.43 10.31
N THR A 220 -15.18 -10.36 10.39
CA THR A 220 -13.72 -10.46 10.33
C THR A 220 -13.15 -11.06 11.61
N VAL A 221 -13.68 -10.69 12.79
CA VAL A 221 -13.26 -11.26 14.07
C VAL A 221 -13.52 -12.76 14.11
N LYS A 222 -14.73 -13.23 13.76
CA LYS A 222 -15.04 -14.67 13.66
C LYS A 222 -14.05 -15.39 12.74
N PHE A 223 -13.87 -14.86 11.53
CA PHE A 223 -12.95 -15.44 10.55
C PHE A 223 -11.51 -15.54 11.08
N LEU A 224 -10.99 -14.48 11.70
CA LEU A 224 -9.61 -14.47 12.21
C LEU A 224 -9.41 -15.45 13.37
N VAL A 225 -10.40 -15.55 14.28
CA VAL A 225 -10.38 -16.52 15.38
C VAL A 225 -10.40 -17.94 14.84
N GLU A 226 -11.28 -18.25 13.87
CA GLU A 226 -11.36 -19.55 13.20
C GLU A 226 -10.06 -19.89 12.45
N ALA A 227 -9.40 -18.88 11.87
CA ALA A 227 -8.12 -19.04 11.19
C ALA A 227 -6.92 -19.17 12.16
N GLY A 228 -7.13 -19.04 13.47
CA GLY A 228 -6.11 -19.26 14.50
C GLY A 228 -5.34 -18.00 14.93
N ALA A 229 -5.91 -16.80 14.75
CA ALA A 229 -5.40 -15.59 15.37
C ALA A 229 -5.52 -15.68 16.90
N ASP A 230 -4.48 -15.27 17.63
CA ASP A 230 -4.46 -15.34 19.10
C ASP A 230 -5.22 -14.15 19.72
N PRO A 231 -6.35 -14.39 20.42
CA PRO A 231 -7.14 -13.35 21.10
C PRO A 231 -6.52 -12.86 22.41
N ASN A 232 -5.39 -13.42 22.83
CA ASN A 232 -4.70 -13.03 24.06
C ASN A 232 -3.55 -12.05 23.81
N ILE A 233 -3.35 -11.62 22.56
CA ILE A 233 -2.34 -10.63 22.22
C ILE A 233 -2.82 -9.24 22.65
N PHE A 234 -2.10 -8.65 23.59
CA PHE A 234 -2.30 -7.27 24.01
C PHE A 234 -1.83 -6.27 22.94
N TYR A 235 -2.59 -5.20 22.80
CA TYR A 235 -2.23 -4.00 22.04
C TYR A 235 -1.79 -2.88 23.00
N GLU A 236 -1.52 -1.69 22.45
CA GLU A 236 -1.16 -0.48 23.20
C GLU A 236 -1.97 -0.34 24.50
N PHE A 237 -1.32 0.17 25.56
CA PHE A 237 -1.89 0.30 26.91
C PHE A 237 -2.32 -1.02 27.56
N GLY A 238 -1.93 -2.18 27.01
CA GLY A 238 -2.26 -3.49 27.55
C GLY A 238 -3.74 -3.84 27.39
N GLU A 239 -4.40 -3.25 26.40
CA GLU A 239 -5.75 -3.64 26.04
C GLU A 239 -5.71 -4.97 25.30
N ASN A 240 -6.47 -5.95 25.79
CA ASN A 240 -6.69 -7.18 25.04
C ASN A 240 -7.97 -7.06 24.18
N PRO A 241 -8.10 -7.88 23.12
CA PRO A 241 -9.23 -7.80 22.19
C PRO A 241 -10.60 -7.86 22.87
N ILE A 242 -10.77 -8.72 23.89
CA ILE A 242 -12.07 -8.88 24.57
C ILE A 242 -12.42 -7.69 25.47
N MET A 243 -11.43 -7.05 26.12
CA MET A 243 -11.66 -5.85 26.93
C MET A 243 -11.89 -4.63 26.05
N CYS A 244 -11.17 -4.50 24.92
CA CYS A 244 -11.45 -3.46 23.93
C CYS A 244 -12.92 -3.53 23.45
N ALA A 245 -13.37 -4.74 23.03
CA ALA A 245 -14.76 -4.97 22.68
C ALA A 245 -15.76 -4.62 23.80
N ALA A 246 -15.42 -4.94 25.05
CA ALA A 246 -16.26 -4.67 26.20
C ALA A 246 -16.33 -3.16 26.55
N CYS A 247 -15.20 -2.44 26.50
CA CYS A 247 -15.13 -1.00 26.68
C CYS A 247 -15.94 -0.24 25.63
N ASP A 248 -15.96 -0.74 24.39
CA ASP A 248 -16.75 -0.20 23.29
C ASP A 248 -18.25 -0.58 23.37
N GLY A 249 -18.66 -1.39 24.35
CA GLY A 249 -20.05 -1.85 24.50
C GLY A 249 -20.49 -2.88 23.45
N ARG A 250 -19.55 -3.52 22.74
CA ARG A 250 -19.81 -4.50 21.68
C ARG A 250 -19.96 -5.91 22.24
N ARG A 251 -21.13 -6.20 22.81
CA ARG A 251 -21.46 -7.51 23.42
C ARG A 251 -21.25 -8.68 22.46
N ASP A 252 -21.65 -8.52 21.21
CA ASP A 252 -21.49 -9.50 20.14
C ASP A 252 -20.03 -9.92 19.94
N LEU A 253 -19.09 -8.96 19.96
CA LEU A 253 -17.66 -9.24 19.91
C LEU A 253 -17.15 -9.93 21.18
N VAL A 254 -17.65 -9.52 22.35
CA VAL A 254 -17.31 -10.19 23.63
C VAL A 254 -17.75 -11.65 23.58
N GLU A 255 -18.96 -11.94 23.11
CA GLU A 255 -19.49 -13.29 22.95
C GLU A 255 -18.66 -14.14 21.96
N ILE A 256 -18.18 -13.54 20.87
CA ILE A 256 -17.30 -14.24 19.91
C ILE A 256 -15.93 -14.54 20.52
N LEU A 257 -15.34 -13.61 21.27
CA LEU A 257 -13.98 -13.74 21.80
C LEU A 257 -13.92 -14.58 23.08
N PHE A 258 -15.00 -14.62 23.87
CA PHE A 258 -15.05 -15.26 25.18
C PHE A 258 -14.59 -16.73 25.19
N PRO A 259 -15.03 -17.61 24.28
CA PRO A 259 -14.62 -19.01 24.28
C PRO A 259 -13.13 -19.24 23.98
N HIS A 260 -12.47 -18.23 23.38
CA HIS A 260 -11.09 -18.33 22.89
C HIS A 260 -10.10 -17.54 23.75
N THR A 261 -10.59 -16.75 24.71
CA THR A 261 -9.77 -15.86 25.55
C THR A 261 -9.54 -16.44 26.93
N LYS A 262 -8.29 -16.44 27.40
CA LYS A 262 -7.96 -16.90 28.75
C LYS A 262 -8.48 -15.91 29.80
N PRO A 263 -8.90 -16.38 30.98
CA PRO A 263 -9.29 -15.50 32.08
C PRO A 263 -8.23 -14.46 32.41
N ILE A 264 -8.66 -13.20 32.52
CA ILE A 264 -7.80 -12.06 32.88
C ILE A 264 -7.89 -11.86 34.39
N ALA A 265 -6.75 -11.81 35.08
CA ALA A 265 -6.70 -11.67 36.53
C ALA A 265 -7.41 -10.40 37.06
N SER A 266 -7.43 -9.32 36.29
CA SER A 266 -8.12 -8.07 36.65
C SER A 266 -9.64 -8.12 36.50
N VAL A 267 -10.21 -9.21 35.97
CA VAL A 267 -11.65 -9.40 35.77
C VAL A 267 -12.17 -10.47 36.74
N PRO A 268 -12.73 -10.08 37.90
CA PRO A 268 -13.08 -11.03 38.96
C PRO A 268 -14.25 -11.94 38.60
N ASN A 269 -15.18 -11.47 37.76
CA ASN A 269 -16.29 -12.28 37.24
C ASN A 269 -16.03 -12.60 35.76
N TRP A 270 -15.49 -13.79 35.48
CA TRP A 270 -15.17 -14.24 34.12
C TRP A 270 -16.40 -14.81 33.39
N SER A 271 -17.38 -13.94 33.16
CA SER A 271 -18.55 -14.18 32.31
C SER A 271 -18.70 -13.02 31.33
N VAL A 272 -19.48 -13.18 30.26
CA VAL A 272 -19.75 -12.08 29.31
C VAL A 272 -20.25 -10.84 30.04
N ASP A 273 -21.22 -11.00 30.96
CA ASP A 273 -21.74 -9.88 31.76
C ASP A 273 -20.73 -9.33 32.76
N GLY A 274 -19.90 -10.20 33.35
CA GLY A 274 -18.85 -9.79 34.28
C GLY A 274 -17.73 -9.00 33.61
N ILE A 275 -17.33 -9.38 32.40
CA ILE A 275 -16.37 -8.67 31.56
C ILE A 275 -16.92 -7.29 31.18
N ILE A 276 -18.16 -7.24 30.64
CA ILE A 276 -18.82 -5.97 30.27
C ILE A 276 -18.98 -5.05 31.48
N THR A 277 -19.36 -5.61 32.64
CA THR A 277 -19.48 -4.84 33.88
C THR A 277 -18.13 -4.31 34.33
N THR A 278 -17.07 -5.12 34.30
CA THR A 278 -15.73 -4.70 34.70
C THR A 278 -15.19 -3.59 33.80
N ALA A 279 -15.39 -3.70 32.49
CA ALA A 279 -14.97 -2.68 31.51
C ALA A 279 -15.61 -1.30 31.79
N LYS A 280 -16.87 -1.26 32.26
CA LYS A 280 -17.55 0.00 32.63
C LYS A 280 -16.91 0.74 33.80
N PHE A 281 -16.19 0.04 34.68
CA PHE A 281 -15.64 0.58 35.92
C PHE A 281 -14.11 0.67 35.93
N MET A 282 -13.43 0.37 34.81
CA MET A 282 -11.98 0.39 34.72
C MET A 282 -11.49 1.81 34.34
N PRO A 283 -10.79 2.56 35.21
CA PRO A 283 -10.23 3.85 34.86
C PRO A 283 -8.93 3.66 34.07
N PHE A 284 -8.87 4.23 32.86
CA PHE A 284 -7.78 4.17 31.86
C PHE A 284 -6.35 4.51 32.37
N LYS A 285 -6.20 5.06 33.58
CA LYS A 285 -4.96 5.70 34.08
C LYS A 285 -3.97 4.81 34.84
N ALA A 286 -4.34 3.58 35.23
CA ALA A 286 -3.47 2.73 36.06
C ALA A 286 -2.57 1.78 35.25
N MET A 287 -2.76 1.71 33.93
CA MET A 287 -2.09 0.75 33.04
C MET A 287 -0.86 1.34 32.33
N GLU A 288 -0.74 2.67 32.29
CA GLU A 288 0.34 3.41 31.61
C GLU A 288 1.73 3.16 32.22
N ALA A 289 1.85 3.04 33.54
CA ALA A 289 3.16 3.13 34.22
C ALA A 289 4.00 1.84 34.24
N SER A 290 3.43 0.66 33.94
CA SER A 290 4.13 -0.64 34.02
C SER A 290 4.53 -1.23 32.67
N MET A 291 4.04 -0.64 31.57
CA MET A 291 4.04 -1.29 30.25
C MET A 291 5.16 -0.81 29.31
N GLU A 292 5.77 0.35 29.58
CA GLU A 292 6.88 0.87 28.78
C GLU A 292 8.03 -0.16 28.69
N GLU A 293 8.31 -0.89 29.77
CA GLU A 293 9.51 -1.74 29.83
C GLU A 293 9.47 -2.99 28.93
N HIS A 294 8.30 -3.61 28.74
CA HIS A 294 8.18 -4.88 28.02
C HIS A 294 8.07 -4.72 26.48
N VAL A 295 7.39 -3.67 26.01
CA VAL A 295 7.29 -3.35 24.56
C VAL A 295 8.65 -2.84 24.02
N LEU A 296 9.44 -2.17 24.88
CA LEU A 296 10.78 -1.69 24.54
C LEU A 296 11.80 -2.82 24.28
N ALA A 297 11.63 -3.99 24.91
CA ALA A 297 12.62 -5.07 24.88
C ALA A 297 12.71 -5.80 23.51
N ASP A 298 11.59 -5.97 22.80
CA ASP A 298 11.53 -6.65 21.48
C ASP A 298 11.84 -5.71 20.31
N ALA A 299 11.53 -4.42 20.45
CA ALA A 299 11.63 -3.44 19.37
C ALA A 299 13.09 -3.10 19.00
N LYS A 300 14.00 -3.00 19.99
CA LYS A 300 15.39 -2.58 19.78
C LYS A 300 16.23 -3.59 18.98
N PRO A 301 16.22 -4.91 19.28
CA PRO A 301 16.94 -5.90 18.47
C PRO A 301 16.45 -5.95 17.02
N ARG A 302 15.13 -5.89 16.82
CA ARG A 302 14.51 -5.91 15.49
C ARG A 302 14.83 -4.65 14.68
N GLY A 303 14.88 -3.49 15.33
CA GLY A 303 15.34 -2.24 14.70
C GLY A 303 16.78 -2.30 14.26
N ASN A 304 17.67 -2.86 15.10
CA ASN A 304 19.06 -3.08 14.72
C ASN A 304 19.16 -4.04 13.52
N GLU A 305 18.35 -5.10 13.48
CA GLU A 305 18.32 -6.04 12.36
C GLU A 305 17.80 -5.39 11.07
N ALA A 306 16.73 -4.60 11.14
CA ALA A 306 16.20 -3.86 9.99
C ALA A 306 17.20 -2.82 9.47
N PHE A 307 17.87 -2.12 10.38
CA PHE A 307 18.93 -1.16 10.06
C PHE A 307 20.11 -1.84 9.37
N ALA A 308 20.55 -3.00 9.87
CA ALA A 308 21.62 -3.80 9.29
C ALA A 308 21.27 -4.34 7.89
N LYS A 309 19.98 -4.53 7.60
CA LYS A 309 19.47 -4.98 6.29
C LYS A 309 19.23 -3.84 5.29
N GLY A 310 19.49 -2.58 5.66
CA GLY A 310 19.20 -1.41 4.83
C GLY A 310 17.70 -1.06 4.74
N ASP A 311 16.85 -1.67 5.56
CA ASP A 311 15.42 -1.34 5.64
C ASP A 311 15.22 -0.19 6.64
N TYR A 312 15.73 0.98 6.27
CA TYR A 312 15.78 2.15 7.15
C TYR A 312 14.38 2.66 7.53
N LEU A 313 13.37 2.43 6.69
CA LEU A 313 11.98 2.76 7.02
C LEU A 313 11.45 1.85 8.14
N ALA A 314 11.65 0.54 8.00
CA ALA A 314 11.34 -0.41 9.06
C ALA A 314 12.14 -0.10 10.33
N ALA A 315 13.44 0.19 10.23
CA ALA A 315 14.28 0.55 11.37
C ALA A 315 13.85 1.85 12.05
N THR A 316 13.35 2.84 11.30
CA THR A 316 12.88 4.10 11.91
C THR A 316 11.57 3.88 12.67
N CYS A 317 10.66 3.06 12.14
CA CYS A 317 9.46 2.63 12.86
C CYS A 317 9.85 1.75 14.07
N LEU A 318 10.68 0.72 13.84
CA LEU A 318 11.71 0.14 14.71
C LEU A 318 11.90 0.81 16.08
N TYR A 319 12.63 1.92 16.01
CA TYR A 319 13.10 2.67 17.16
C TYR A 319 12.06 3.62 17.75
N LYS A 320 10.87 3.80 17.16
CA LYS A 320 9.84 4.79 17.57
C LYS A 320 9.35 4.64 19.02
N VAL A 321 9.64 3.53 19.70
CA VAL A 321 9.31 3.31 21.13
C VAL A 321 10.03 4.30 22.07
N LYS A 322 11.03 5.06 21.59
CA LYS A 322 11.54 6.24 22.29
C LYS A 322 11.62 7.46 21.36
N TYR A 323 10.52 8.22 21.31
CA TYR A 323 10.34 9.42 20.47
C TYR A 323 11.53 10.40 20.50
N LYS A 324 12.27 10.48 21.61
CA LYS A 324 13.42 11.39 21.78
C LYS A 324 14.76 10.76 21.39
N GLU A 325 14.93 9.46 21.57
CA GLU A 325 16.21 8.77 21.34
C GLU A 325 16.40 8.40 19.86
N SER A 326 15.31 8.19 19.12
CA SER A 326 15.35 7.82 17.70
C SER A 326 15.66 9.00 16.80
N ALA A 327 15.05 10.16 17.05
CA ALA A 327 15.46 11.40 16.39
C ALA A 327 16.93 11.71 16.67
N ASN A 328 17.38 11.51 17.91
CA ASN A 328 18.78 11.69 18.28
C ASN A 328 19.71 10.66 17.62
N ALA A 329 19.30 9.40 17.46
CA ALA A 329 20.10 8.37 16.80
C ALA A 329 20.28 8.64 15.30
N PHE A 330 19.24 9.09 14.60
CA PHE A 330 19.34 9.49 13.20
C PHE A 330 20.13 10.80 13.02
N VAL A 331 20.00 11.74 13.95
CA VAL A 331 20.82 12.96 13.98
C VAL A 331 22.28 12.64 14.28
N GLU A 332 22.57 11.70 15.18
CA GLU A 332 23.92 11.19 15.45
C GLU A 332 24.51 10.45 14.24
N ALA A 333 23.72 9.63 13.55
CA ALA A 333 24.14 8.96 12.32
C ALA A 333 24.46 9.96 11.19
N LEU A 334 23.67 11.04 11.05
CA LEU A 334 23.96 12.15 10.13
C LEU A 334 25.19 12.97 10.53
N LYS A 335 25.51 13.09 11.82
CA LYS A 335 26.76 13.71 12.27
C LYS A 335 27.98 12.87 11.89
N LEU A 336 27.84 11.54 11.89
CA LEU A 336 28.89 10.59 11.54
C LEU A 336 29.09 10.47 10.02
N ASP A 337 28.01 10.55 9.23
CA ASP A 337 28.05 10.54 7.77
C ASP A 337 27.04 11.54 7.16
N PRO A 338 27.41 12.83 7.04
CA PRO A 338 26.52 13.90 6.58
C PRO A 338 26.13 13.80 5.10
N ALA A 339 26.84 12.99 4.31
CA ALA A 339 26.61 12.83 2.88
C ALA A 339 25.72 11.63 2.54
N ASN A 340 25.24 10.90 3.55
CA ASN A 340 24.48 9.68 3.35
C ASN A 340 23.04 9.96 2.85
N ASP A 341 22.86 9.88 1.53
CA ASP A 341 21.58 10.14 0.88
C ASP A 341 20.49 9.13 1.28
N GLU A 342 20.83 7.93 1.73
CA GLU A 342 19.87 6.92 2.20
C GLU A 342 19.29 7.30 3.56
N ILE A 343 20.11 7.78 4.50
CA ILE A 343 19.66 8.28 5.81
C ILE A 343 18.77 9.52 5.65
N LYS A 344 19.19 10.45 4.78
CA LYS A 344 18.38 11.64 4.43
C LYS A 344 17.06 11.24 3.79
N THR A 345 17.10 10.25 2.90
CA THR A 345 15.90 9.72 2.24
C THR A 345 14.99 9.01 3.23
N ALA A 346 15.52 8.27 4.21
CA ALA A 346 14.75 7.62 5.27
C ALA A 346 14.05 8.62 6.20
N LEU A 347 14.73 9.71 6.59
CA LEU A 347 14.13 10.80 7.37
C LEU A 347 13.01 11.52 6.61
N ARG A 348 13.23 11.79 5.31
CA ARG A 348 12.20 12.34 4.41
C ARG A 348 11.05 11.35 4.15
N GLN A 349 11.35 10.05 4.05
CA GLN A 349 10.35 8.98 3.96
C GLN A 349 9.50 8.92 5.22
N CYS A 350 10.08 9.10 6.40
CA CYS A 350 9.33 9.10 7.66
C CYS A 350 8.37 10.28 7.75
N SER A 351 8.79 11.50 7.39
CA SER A 351 7.89 12.67 7.41
C SER A 351 6.73 12.53 6.40
N CYS A 352 6.97 11.92 5.23
CA CYS A 352 5.95 11.67 4.21
C CYS A 352 5.07 10.43 4.47
N LEU A 353 5.61 9.37 5.08
CA LEU A 353 4.85 8.20 5.53
C LEU A 353 3.91 8.62 6.67
N ILE A 354 4.35 9.52 7.56
CA ILE A 354 3.51 10.18 8.55
C ILE A 354 2.37 10.94 7.87
N ALA A 355 2.65 11.76 6.84
CA ALA A 355 1.61 12.45 6.09
C ALA A 355 0.65 11.50 5.34
N SER A 356 1.16 10.39 4.80
CA SER A 356 0.36 9.40 4.07
C SER A 356 -0.44 8.48 4.98
N ILE A 357 0.08 8.11 6.15
CA ILE A 357 -0.64 7.40 7.21
C ILE A 357 -1.72 8.34 7.78
N CYS A 358 -1.44 9.63 7.98
CA CYS A 358 -2.46 10.60 8.36
C CYS A 358 -3.54 10.79 7.28
N CYS A 359 -3.17 10.78 5.99
CA CYS A 359 -4.13 10.80 4.88
C CYS A 359 -4.91 9.48 4.68
N TYR A 360 -4.34 8.33 5.03
CA TYR A 360 -4.99 7.01 4.90
C TYR A 360 -5.79 6.58 6.14
N PHE A 361 -5.42 7.05 7.34
CA PHE A 361 -5.93 6.52 8.61
C PHE A 361 -6.54 7.54 9.58
N SER A 362 -6.64 8.83 9.22
CA SER A 362 -7.26 9.87 10.08
C SER A 362 -6.76 9.86 11.53
N VAL A 363 -5.48 9.56 11.77
CA VAL A 363 -4.87 9.53 13.10
C VAL A 363 -4.42 10.95 13.48
N ILE A 364 -4.85 11.42 14.66
CA ILE A 364 -4.39 12.69 15.24
C ILE A 364 -2.99 12.44 15.85
N MET A 365 -1.97 13.11 15.31
CA MET A 365 -0.67 13.20 15.96
C MET A 365 -0.51 14.53 16.69
N ASP A 366 0.34 14.52 17.71
CA ASP A 366 0.72 15.69 18.50
C ASP A 366 1.46 16.75 17.66
N LEU A 367 1.09 18.02 17.83
CA LEU A 367 1.53 19.14 16.98
C LEU A 367 3.05 19.39 17.10
N GLU A 368 3.61 19.16 18.27
CA GLU A 368 5.03 19.35 18.58
C GLU A 368 5.93 18.38 17.78
N VAL A 369 5.44 17.18 17.48
CA VAL A 369 6.16 16.15 16.69
C VAL A 369 6.22 16.53 15.22
N ILE A 370 5.12 17.09 14.70
CA ILE A 370 5.06 17.64 13.33
C ILE A 370 6.05 18.80 13.20
N GLU A 371 6.17 19.64 14.23
CA GLU A 371 7.12 20.75 14.24
C GLU A 371 8.58 20.29 14.36
N ALA A 372 8.90 19.31 15.21
CA ALA A 372 10.26 18.77 15.34
C ALA A 372 10.76 18.13 14.03
N LEU A 373 9.91 17.35 13.34
CA LEU A 373 10.23 16.75 12.05
C LEU A 373 10.33 17.79 10.92
N ARG A 374 9.50 18.84 10.95
CA ARG A 374 9.62 19.98 10.04
C ARG A 374 10.86 20.83 10.31
N CYS A 375 11.35 20.86 11.55
CA CYS A 375 12.56 21.58 11.94
C CYS A 375 13.81 20.84 11.45
N ALA A 376 13.86 19.51 11.62
CA ALA A 376 14.92 18.66 11.08
C ALA A 376 14.97 18.66 9.54
N ALA A 377 13.81 18.78 8.87
CA ALA A 377 13.75 18.93 7.42
C ALA A 377 14.17 20.33 6.93
N ARG A 378 13.99 21.38 7.74
CA ARG A 378 14.34 22.77 7.39
C ARG A 378 15.80 23.13 7.67
N SER A 379 16.49 22.40 8.55
CA SER A 379 17.93 22.63 8.80
C SER A 379 18.83 22.32 7.59
N GLU A 380 18.30 21.75 6.49
CA GLU A 380 19.01 21.59 5.21
C GLU A 380 18.77 22.74 4.21
N GLU A 381 17.77 23.62 4.39
CA GLU A 381 17.57 24.78 3.50
C GLU A 381 18.41 26.00 3.89
N GLN A 382 19.14 25.94 5.01
CA GLN A 382 19.90 27.06 5.57
C GLN A 382 21.39 26.80 5.80
N ASN A 383 21.98 25.76 5.21
CA ASN A 383 23.44 25.65 5.17
C ASN A 383 23.91 25.57 3.70
N PRO A 384 24.62 26.61 3.20
CA PRO A 384 24.99 26.75 1.79
C PRO A 384 25.94 25.68 1.28
#